data_AF-A0A526RZR8-F1
#
_entry.id   AF-A0A526RZR8-F1
#
_cell.length_a   1.000
_cell.length_b   1.000
_cell.length_c   1.000
_cell.angle_alpha   90.00
_cell.angle_beta   90.00
_cell.angle_gamma   90.00
#
_symmetry.space_group_name_H-M   'P 1'
#
loop_
_entity.id
_entity.type
_entity.pdbx_description
1 polymer ?
#
loop_
_entity_poly.entity_id
_entity_poly.type
_entity_poly.pdbx_seq_one_letter_code
_entity_poly.pdbx_strand_id
1 'polypeptide(L)'
;MNTPNLGYRVGSGARAGALYDEGLRQHMLRVYNYMGLGLVVTGAIAFAVASTPALYVPIFSSPLKWVVMLAPLAFVLLFSFRMQTMSAASAQAMFWAFCAVMGLSLASVFLVFTGTSIARTFFIAASMFGATSLYGYTTKRDLTQFSSFLIMGLIGVVI
;
A
#
# COMPACT_ATOMS: atom_id res chain seq x y z
N MET A 1 -18.82 -13.51 -62.07
CA MET A 1 -19.43 -13.42 -60.72
C MET A 1 -18.28 -13.41 -59.72
N ASN A 2 -17.93 -12.24 -59.16
CA ASN A 2 -16.90 -12.11 -58.14
C ASN A 2 -17.55 -11.59 -56.86
N THR A 3 -17.67 -12.44 -55.85
CA THR A 3 -18.01 -12.02 -54.48
C THR A 3 -16.71 -11.66 -53.74
N PRO A 4 -16.56 -10.45 -53.19
CA PRO A 4 -15.45 -10.15 -52.29
C PRO A 4 -15.68 -10.89 -50.95
N ASN A 5 -14.73 -11.75 -50.59
CA ASN A 5 -14.67 -12.41 -49.29
C ASN A 5 -14.33 -11.36 -48.21
N LEU A 6 -15.34 -11.00 -47.40
CA LEU A 6 -15.26 -10.07 -46.26
C LEU A 6 -15.11 -10.82 -44.92
N GLY A 7 -14.35 -11.90 -44.89
CA GLY A 7 -14.35 -12.84 -43.77
C GLY A 7 -13.01 -13.08 -43.09
N TYR A 8 -12.14 -12.10 -42.83
CA TYR A 8 -10.93 -12.39 -42.03
C TYR A 8 -10.20 -11.20 -41.36
N ARG A 9 -10.84 -10.29 -40.59
CA ARG A 9 -10.07 -9.34 -39.75
C ARG A 9 -10.64 -8.96 -38.37
N VAL A 10 -11.77 -9.49 -37.92
CA VAL A 10 -12.43 -9.02 -36.67
C VAL A 10 -11.94 -9.76 -35.39
N GLY A 11 -11.26 -10.91 -35.50
CA GLY A 11 -10.91 -11.74 -34.33
C GLY A 11 -9.53 -11.53 -33.69
N SER A 12 -8.57 -10.90 -34.38
CA SER A 12 -7.18 -10.76 -33.89
C SER A 12 -7.01 -9.59 -32.92
N GLY A 13 -7.68 -8.47 -33.15
CA GLY A 13 -7.61 -7.28 -32.28
C GLY A 13 -8.29 -7.47 -30.91
N ALA A 14 -9.43 -8.17 -30.87
CA ALA A 14 -10.15 -8.44 -29.63
C ALA A 14 -9.41 -9.43 -28.70
N ARG A 15 -8.75 -10.46 -29.28
CA ARG A 15 -7.88 -11.38 -28.53
C ARG A 15 -6.61 -10.70 -28.01
N ALA A 16 -5.99 -9.82 -28.80
CA ALA A 16 -4.84 -9.05 -28.36
C ALA A 16 -5.22 -8.13 -27.19
N GLY A 17 -6.32 -7.37 -27.29
CA GLY A 17 -6.82 -6.52 -26.21
C GLY A 17 -7.09 -7.27 -24.90
N ALA A 18 -7.73 -8.44 -24.97
CA ALA A 18 -8.00 -9.27 -23.79
C ALA A 18 -6.73 -9.82 -23.12
N LEU A 19 -5.68 -10.14 -23.89
CA LEU A 19 -4.38 -10.59 -23.35
C LEU A 19 -3.62 -9.46 -22.64
N TYR A 20 -3.69 -8.23 -23.17
CA TYR A 20 -3.08 -7.06 -22.53
C TYR A 20 -3.77 -6.70 -21.21
N ASP A 21 -5.10 -6.73 -21.18
CA ASP A 21 -5.91 -6.44 -19.99
C ASP A 21 -5.63 -7.47 -18.87
N GLU A 22 -5.60 -8.76 -19.22
CA GLU A 22 -5.26 -9.83 -18.27
C GLU A 22 -3.83 -9.66 -17.72
N GLY A 23 -2.85 -9.33 -18.56
CA GLY A 23 -1.47 -9.07 -18.10
C GLY A 23 -1.36 -7.90 -17.12
N LEU A 24 -2.06 -6.79 -17.38
CA LEU A 24 -2.12 -5.64 -16.49
C LEU A 24 -2.83 -5.97 -15.17
N ARG A 25 -3.93 -6.72 -15.24
CA ARG A 25 -4.65 -7.19 -14.05
C ARG A 25 -3.76 -8.07 -13.17
N GLN A 26 -3.07 -9.03 -13.75
CA GLN A 26 -2.13 -9.91 -13.03
C GLN A 26 -0.99 -9.11 -12.40
N HIS A 27 -0.46 -8.09 -13.10
CA HIS A 27 0.53 -7.19 -12.55
C HIS A 27 0.01 -6.42 -11.32
N MET A 28 -1.18 -5.81 -11.42
CA MET A 28 -1.79 -5.07 -10.31
C MET A 28 -2.11 -5.97 -9.12
N LEU A 29 -2.67 -7.16 -9.35
CA LEU A 29 -2.93 -8.14 -8.29
C LEU A 29 -1.66 -8.53 -7.53
N ARG A 30 -0.55 -8.71 -8.25
CA ARG A 30 0.76 -8.97 -7.62
C ARG A 30 1.19 -7.81 -6.73
N VAL A 31 1.07 -6.57 -7.20
CA VAL A 31 1.40 -5.37 -6.41
C VAL A 31 0.53 -5.29 -5.16
N TYR A 32 -0.79 -5.49 -5.27
CA TYR A 32 -1.70 -5.49 -4.13
C TYR A 32 -1.37 -6.59 -3.12
N ASN A 33 -1.02 -7.78 -3.58
CA ASN A 33 -0.61 -8.87 -2.69
C ASN A 33 0.68 -8.53 -1.93
N TYR A 34 1.69 -7.94 -2.59
CA TYR A 34 2.91 -7.50 -1.91
C TYR A 34 2.63 -6.43 -0.85
N MET A 35 1.82 -5.42 -1.18
CA MET A 35 1.47 -4.37 -0.22
C MET A 35 0.65 -4.90 0.95
N GLY A 36 -0.33 -5.78 0.68
CA GLY A 36 -1.14 -6.44 1.71
C GLY A 36 -0.29 -7.29 2.65
N LEU A 37 0.63 -8.10 2.11
CA LEU A 37 1.56 -8.89 2.93
C LEU A 37 2.50 -7.98 3.73
N GLY A 38 3.00 -6.89 3.15
CA GLY A 38 3.81 -5.91 3.85
C GLY A 38 3.09 -5.28 5.05
N LEU A 39 1.81 -4.96 4.91
CA LEU A 39 0.96 -4.48 6.01
C LEU A 39 0.79 -5.53 7.11
N VAL A 40 0.56 -6.79 6.75
CA VAL A 40 0.45 -7.90 7.72
C VAL A 40 1.76 -8.05 8.50
N VAL A 41 2.91 -8.02 7.82
CA VAL A 41 4.23 -8.09 8.45
C VAL A 41 4.45 -6.91 9.40
N THR A 42 4.10 -5.70 8.95
CA THR A 42 4.19 -4.48 9.75
C THR A 42 3.37 -4.60 11.04
N GLY A 43 2.11 -5.03 10.94
CA GLY A 43 1.22 -5.24 12.08
C GLY A 43 1.70 -6.34 13.03
N ALA A 44 2.20 -7.46 12.48
CA ALA A 44 2.73 -8.57 13.27
C ALA A 44 3.95 -8.14 14.10
N ILE A 45 4.88 -7.38 13.50
CA ILE A 45 6.06 -6.86 14.19
C ILE A 45 5.65 -5.82 15.25
N ALA A 46 4.73 -4.91 14.92
CA ALA A 46 4.22 -3.93 15.88
C ALA A 46 3.62 -4.63 17.12
N PHE A 47 2.79 -5.65 16.91
CA PHE A 47 2.19 -6.45 17.96
C PHE A 47 3.24 -7.21 18.79
N ALA A 48 4.19 -7.89 18.14
CA ALA A 48 5.22 -8.66 18.81
C ALA A 48 6.13 -7.79 19.70
N VAL A 49 6.53 -6.61 19.19
CA VAL A 49 7.32 -5.63 19.95
C VAL A 49 6.52 -5.10 21.12
N ALA A 50 5.28 -4.66 20.90
CA ALA A 50 4.45 -4.09 21.97
C ALA A 50 4.05 -5.10 23.05
N SER A 51 3.97 -6.39 22.70
CA SER A 51 3.65 -7.47 23.65
C SER A 51 4.85 -7.93 24.48
N THR A 52 6.06 -7.47 24.17
CA THR A 52 7.31 -7.93 24.80
C THR A 52 8.04 -6.77 25.49
N PRO A 53 7.90 -6.58 26.81
CA PRO A 53 8.56 -5.49 27.55
C PRO A 53 10.06 -5.36 27.32
N ALA A 54 10.76 -6.50 27.21
CA ALA A 54 12.19 -6.52 26.95
C ALA A 54 12.60 -5.88 25.61
N LEU A 55 11.69 -5.84 24.63
CA LEU A 55 11.92 -5.21 23.33
C LEU A 55 11.58 -3.72 23.35
N TYR A 56 10.41 -3.35 23.89
CA TYR A 56 9.92 -1.98 23.75
C TYR A 56 10.45 -1.04 24.82
N VAL A 57 10.72 -1.51 26.05
CA VAL A 57 11.16 -0.63 27.15
C VAL A 57 12.50 0.05 26.82
N PRO A 58 13.58 -0.65 26.40
CA PRO A 58 14.85 0.00 26.08
C PRO A 58 14.75 0.99 24.91
N ILE A 59 13.82 0.76 23.99
CA ILE A 59 13.63 1.58 22.78
C ILE A 59 12.85 2.85 23.13
N PHE A 60 11.67 2.72 23.72
CA PHE A 60 10.74 3.83 23.88
C PHE A 60 10.95 4.65 25.15
N SER A 61 11.66 4.11 26.16
CA SER A 61 12.04 4.88 27.35
C SER A 61 13.35 5.66 27.20
N SER A 62 14.13 5.38 26.14
CA SER A 62 15.40 6.04 25.86
C SER A 62 15.30 7.00 24.66
N PRO A 63 16.35 7.82 24.40
CA PRO A 63 16.40 8.65 23.19
C PRO A 63 16.37 7.85 21.88
N LEU A 64 16.56 6.53 21.90
CA LEU A 64 16.46 5.65 20.72
C LEU A 64 15.08 5.70 20.07
N LYS A 65 14.03 6.10 20.81
CA LYS A 65 12.69 6.31 20.25
C LYS A 65 12.69 7.23 19.03
N TRP A 66 13.54 8.25 19.00
CA TRP A 66 13.63 9.19 17.89
C TRP A 66 14.23 8.56 16.65
N VAL A 67 15.26 7.73 16.83
CA VAL A 67 15.87 6.96 15.74
C VAL A 67 14.82 6.05 15.12
N VAL A 68 14.08 5.32 15.95
CA VAL A 68 13.02 4.41 15.50
C VAL A 68 11.89 5.14 14.79
N MET A 69 11.45 6.29 15.32
CA MET A 69 10.37 7.07 14.74
C MET A 69 10.75 7.67 13.38
N LEU A 70 12.01 8.08 13.22
CA LEU A 70 12.52 8.67 11.97
C LEU A 70 13.09 7.64 10.98
N ALA A 71 13.36 6.41 11.41
CA ALA A 71 13.93 5.38 10.56
C ALA A 71 13.11 5.10 9.29
N PRO A 72 11.76 5.02 9.34
CA PRO A 72 10.97 4.90 8.11
C PRO A 72 11.18 6.02 7.10
N LEU A 73 11.34 7.26 7.57
CA LEU A 73 11.60 8.40 6.68
C LEU A 73 12.95 8.24 5.98
N ALA A 74 13.97 7.77 6.71
CA ALA A 74 15.27 7.47 6.12
C ALA A 74 15.18 6.38 5.04
N PHE A 75 14.37 5.33 5.25
CA PHE A 75 14.13 4.31 4.23
C PHE A 75 13.43 4.88 2.99
N VAL A 76 12.43 5.75 3.16
CA VAL A 76 11.74 6.41 2.03
C VAL A 76 12.72 7.26 1.24
N LEU A 77 13.54 8.08 1.90
CA LEU A 77 14.56 8.89 1.24
C LEU A 77 15.59 8.03 0.49
N LEU A 78 16.05 6.95 1.11
CA LEU A 78 16.97 6.00 0.47
C LEU A 78 16.33 5.37 -0.77
N PHE A 79 15.05 4.98 -0.70
CA PHE A 79 14.29 4.48 -1.83
C PHE A 79 14.23 5.53 -2.94
N SER A 80 13.84 6.76 -2.64
CA SER A 80 13.77 7.85 -3.62
C SER A 80 15.08 8.08 -4.36
N PHE A 81 16.22 8.01 -3.67
CA PHE A 81 17.53 8.23 -4.29
C PHE A 81 18.08 7.02 -5.06
N ARG A 82 17.74 5.80 -4.67
CA ARG A 82 18.33 4.57 -5.23
C ARG A 82 17.40 3.72 -6.07
N MET A 83 16.11 4.02 -6.13
CA MET A 83 15.13 3.19 -6.84
C MET A 83 15.49 2.94 -8.32
N GLN A 84 16.10 3.92 -9.00
CA GLN A 84 16.47 3.81 -10.41
C GLN A 84 17.69 2.90 -10.67
N THR A 85 18.50 2.60 -9.64
CA THR A 85 19.76 1.83 -9.78
C THR A 85 19.72 0.49 -9.06
N MET A 86 18.61 0.16 -8.40
CA MET A 86 18.46 -1.08 -7.65
C MET A 86 17.97 -2.24 -8.52
N SER A 87 18.47 -3.44 -8.24
CA SER A 87 17.91 -4.65 -8.81
C SER A 87 16.55 -4.96 -8.18
N ALA A 88 15.71 -5.75 -8.87
CA ALA A 88 14.41 -6.15 -8.33
C ALA A 88 14.53 -6.86 -6.97
N ALA A 89 15.56 -7.69 -6.79
CA ALA A 89 15.80 -8.40 -5.54
C ALA A 89 16.17 -7.46 -4.39
N SER A 90 17.04 -6.46 -4.64
CA SER A 90 17.40 -5.50 -3.59
C SER A 90 16.23 -4.59 -3.21
N ALA A 91 15.41 -4.18 -4.19
CA ALA A 91 14.20 -3.41 -3.92
C ALA A 91 13.20 -4.19 -3.06
N GLN A 92 13.02 -5.50 -3.33
CA GLN A 92 12.17 -6.36 -2.51
C GLN A 92 12.73 -6.52 -1.08
N ALA A 93 14.03 -6.77 -0.94
CA ALA A 93 14.65 -6.86 0.38
C ALA A 93 14.48 -5.57 1.19
N MET A 94 14.66 -4.42 0.54
CA MET A 94 14.49 -3.11 1.16
C MET A 94 13.03 -2.83 1.53
N PHE A 95 12.07 -3.30 0.72
CA PHE A 95 10.64 -3.23 1.05
C PHE A 95 10.30 -4.05 2.31
N TRP A 96 10.80 -5.28 2.42
CA TRP A 96 10.55 -6.10 3.62
C TRP A 96 11.22 -5.52 4.87
N ALA A 97 12.45 -5.02 4.74
CA ALA A 97 13.13 -4.30 5.81
C ALA A 97 12.36 -3.04 6.23
N PHE A 98 11.85 -2.28 5.26
CA PHE A 98 10.99 -1.13 5.51
C PHE A 98 9.72 -1.52 6.27
N CYS A 99 9.02 -2.59 5.87
CA CYS A 99 7.85 -3.09 6.59
C CYS A 99 8.17 -3.45 8.04
N ALA A 100 9.33 -4.06 8.29
CA ALA A 100 9.78 -4.40 9.63
C ALA A 100 10.06 -3.16 10.50
N VAL A 101 10.79 -2.20 9.95
CA VAL A 101 11.11 -0.93 10.64
C VAL A 101 9.84 -0.10 10.89
N MET A 102 8.93 -0.07 9.91
CA MET A 102 7.60 0.53 10.07
C MET A 102 6.82 -0.13 11.20
N GLY A 103 6.83 -1.46 11.29
CA GLY A 103 6.15 -2.19 12.35
C GLY A 103 6.71 -1.84 13.71
N LEU A 104 8.03 -1.81 13.83
CA LEU A 104 8.71 -1.42 15.07
C LEU A 104 8.39 0.04 15.47
N SER A 105 8.30 0.98 14.52
CA SER A 105 7.88 2.36 14.77
C SER A 105 6.41 2.45 15.24
N LEU A 106 5.52 1.72 14.57
CA LEU A 106 4.08 1.67 14.89
C LEU A 106 3.74 0.87 16.15
N ALA A 107 4.69 0.11 16.73
CA ALA A 107 4.50 -0.56 18.01
C ALA A 107 4.07 0.42 19.12
N SER A 108 4.52 1.67 19.04
CA SER A 108 4.11 2.75 19.95
C SER A 108 2.59 2.95 20.04
N VAL A 109 1.85 2.69 18.95
CA VAL A 109 0.38 2.80 18.92
C VAL A 109 -0.25 1.79 19.90
N PHE A 110 0.26 0.56 19.94
CA PHE A 110 -0.22 -0.48 20.86
C PHE A 110 0.12 -0.20 22.33
N LEU A 111 1.12 0.65 22.60
CA LEU A 111 1.51 1.04 23.95
C LEU A 111 0.69 2.21 24.49
N VAL A 112 0.23 3.11 23.60
CA VAL A 112 -0.49 4.34 23.99
C VAL A 112 -2.01 4.15 23.93
N PHE A 113 -2.51 3.35 22.99
CA PHE A 113 -3.94 3.16 22.78
C PHE A 113 -4.43 1.79 23.24
N THR A 114 -5.71 1.71 23.60
CA THR A 114 -6.33 0.45 24.01
C THR A 114 -6.61 -0.46 22.81
N GLY A 115 -6.63 -1.77 23.04
CA GLY A 115 -6.96 -2.77 22.01
C GLY A 115 -8.33 -2.51 21.37
N THR A 116 -9.32 -2.07 22.15
CA THR A 116 -10.65 -1.70 21.62
C THR A 116 -10.57 -0.54 20.63
N SER A 117 -9.80 0.51 20.94
CA SER A 117 -9.60 1.65 20.02
C SER A 117 -8.87 1.24 18.75
N ILE A 118 -7.84 0.39 18.87
CA ILE A 118 -7.08 -0.11 17.72
C ILE A 118 -7.99 -0.94 16.80
N ALA A 119 -8.72 -1.90 17.36
CA ALA A 119 -9.63 -2.74 16.60
C ALA A 119 -10.72 -1.93 15.92
N ARG A 120 -11.34 -0.97 16.64
CA ARG A 120 -12.36 -0.08 16.10
C ARG A 120 -11.83 0.74 14.91
N THR A 121 -10.67 1.38 15.06
CA THR A 121 -10.06 2.18 14.00
C THR A 121 -9.67 1.32 12.79
N PHE A 122 -9.15 0.10 13.02
CA PHE A 122 -8.85 -0.85 11.96
C PHE A 122 -10.10 -1.22 11.15
N PHE A 123 -11.19 -1.61 11.80
CA PHE A 123 -12.42 -1.97 11.09
C PHE A 123 -13.07 -0.78 10.37
N ILE A 124 -12.98 0.43 10.92
CA ILE A 124 -13.43 1.65 10.24
C ILE A 124 -12.60 1.87 8.97
N ALA A 125 -11.27 1.85 9.06
CA ALA A 125 -10.39 2.05 7.92
C ALA A 125 -10.56 0.97 6.85
N ALA A 126 -10.64 -0.30 7.25
CA ALA A 126 -10.85 -1.43 6.35
C ALA A 126 -12.21 -1.35 5.64
N SER A 127 -13.27 -1.00 6.36
CA SER A 127 -14.60 -0.82 5.77
C SER A 127 -14.64 0.37 4.81
N MET A 128 -13.98 1.48 5.16
CA MET A 128 -13.89 2.66 4.30
C MET A 128 -13.10 2.36 3.02
N PHE A 129 -11.96 1.67 3.12
CA PHE A 129 -11.20 1.21 1.97
C PHE A 129 -12.01 0.24 1.10
N GLY A 130 -12.67 -0.75 1.71
CA GLY A 130 -13.50 -1.71 0.99
C GLY A 130 -14.67 -1.05 0.26
N ALA A 131 -15.39 -0.14 0.93
CA ALA A 131 -16.50 0.60 0.35
C ALA A 131 -16.05 1.51 -0.80
N THR A 132 -14.96 2.26 -0.62
CA THR A 132 -14.43 3.14 -1.67
C THR A 132 -13.79 2.38 -2.83
N SER A 133 -13.15 1.25 -2.57
CA SER A 133 -12.62 0.35 -3.61
C SER A 133 -13.75 -0.26 -4.44
N LEU A 134 -14.81 -0.76 -3.79
CA LEU A 134 -16.00 -1.25 -4.49
C LEU A 134 -16.67 -0.14 -5.30
N TYR A 135 -16.80 1.07 -4.74
CA TYR A 135 -17.34 2.22 -5.44
C TYR A 135 -16.51 2.59 -6.67
N GLY A 136 -15.18 2.65 -6.54
CA GLY A 136 -14.27 2.95 -7.65
C GLY A 136 -14.27 1.88 -8.75
N TYR A 137 -14.48 0.61 -8.39
CA TYR A 137 -14.56 -0.49 -9.36
C TYR A 137 -15.92 -0.59 -10.07
N THR A 138 -17.01 -0.29 -9.36
CA THR A 138 -18.37 -0.48 -9.91
C THR A 138 -18.93 0.76 -10.60
N THR A 139 -18.48 1.96 -10.20
CA THR A 139 -18.97 3.21 -10.79
C THR A 139 -18.27 3.49 -12.12
N LYS A 140 -19.05 3.90 -13.13
CA LYS A 140 -18.52 4.38 -14.43
C LYS A 140 -18.32 5.90 -14.47
N ARG A 141 -18.51 6.57 -13.33
CA ARG A 141 -18.32 8.01 -13.21
C ARG A 141 -16.84 8.36 -13.30
N ASP A 142 -16.54 9.40 -14.06
CA ASP A 142 -15.21 10.02 -14.04
C ASP A 142 -14.99 10.71 -12.68
N LEU A 143 -14.07 10.16 -11.88
CA LEU A 143 -13.73 10.67 -10.56
C LEU A 143 -12.73 11.84 -10.61
N THR A 144 -12.23 12.21 -11.79
CA THR A 144 -11.29 13.33 -11.97
C THR A 144 -11.87 14.64 -11.43
N GLN A 145 -13.20 14.80 -11.50
CA GLN A 145 -13.91 15.96 -10.94
C GLN A 145 -13.81 16.09 -9.42
N PHE A 146 -13.58 14.98 -8.69
CA PHE A 146 -13.35 15.02 -7.24
C PHE A 146 -11.95 15.52 -6.87
N SER A 147 -10.99 15.56 -7.81
CA SER A 147 -9.60 15.94 -7.54
C SER A 147 -9.49 17.33 -6.91
N SER A 148 -10.16 18.35 -7.49
CA SER A 148 -10.12 19.72 -6.96
C SER A 148 -10.68 19.82 -5.54
N PHE A 149 -11.75 19.07 -5.24
CA PHE A 149 -12.32 18.99 -3.89
C PHE A 149 -11.37 18.31 -2.91
N LEU A 150 -10.76 17.19 -3.30
CA LEU A 150 -9.80 16.46 -2.45
C LEU A 150 -8.52 17.27 -2.18
N ILE A 151 -8.05 18.07 -3.13
CA ILE A 151 -6.91 18.97 -2.93
C ILE A 151 -7.26 20.09 -1.95
N MET A 152 -8.42 20.74 -2.11
CA MET A 152 -8.89 21.72 -1.13
C MET A 152 -9.05 21.09 0.27
N GLY A 153 -9.61 19.88 0.33
CA GLY A 153 -9.77 19.12 1.58
C GLY A 153 -8.43 18.76 2.23
N LEU A 154 -7.44 18.32 1.45
CA LEU A 154 -6.09 18.04 1.95
C LEU A 154 -5.43 19.28 2.53
N ILE A 155 -5.52 20.42 1.83
CA ILE A 155 -5.00 21.71 2.32
C ILE A 155 -5.68 22.07 3.65
N GLY A 156 -7.00 21.90 3.75
CA GLY A 156 -7.75 22.17 4.98
C GLY A 156 -7.41 21.26 6.16
N VAL A 157 -6.88 20.05 5.94
CA VAL A 157 -6.40 19.14 7.01
C VAL A 157 -4.97 19.47 7.44
N VAL A 158 -4.16 20.02 6.53
CA VAL A 158 -2.75 20.35 6.78
C VAL A 158 -2.59 21.65 7.58
N ILE A 159 -3.48 22.63 7.36
CA ILE A 159 -3.57 23.89 8.12
C ILE A 159 -4.15 23.61 9.51
#